data_AF-A0A0Q6P933-F1
#
_entry.id   AF-A0A0Q6P933-F1
#
_cell.length_a   1.000
_cell.length_b   1.000
_cell.length_c   1.000
_cell.angle_alpha   90.00
_cell.angle_beta   90.00
_cell.angle_gamma   90.00
#
_symmetry.space_group_name_H-M   'P 1'
#
loop_
_entity.id
_entity.type
_entity.pdbx_description
1 polymer ?
#
loop_
_entity_poly.entity_id
_entity_poly.type
_entity_poly.pdbx_seq_one_letter_code
_entity_poly.pdbx_strand_id
1 'polypeptide(L)'
;MVGRVIDKHYGLNLQNPMEIQHFWKISSKIPCIGFSHDDSPNLKRPGEIQIDKSKYSGKKILFLVRDPRDVLVSYYFDATHRMKVFDGTISEFLVQDVGSIDSIIAFYNAWAHNRDRVKAFQILSYEHMHQAPKSALRTALDFLGIQGVPEMILDEATSFGSFENLRKIEMADAFGHERMRPTDQSNPDSFKVRRGKIGGYVDYFDRDEIAYLDEKIANSLDPYFEIYHRKA
;
A
#
# COMPACT_ATOMS: atom_id res chain seq x y z
N MET A 1 4.78 6.67 8.48
CA MET A 1 5.31 8.04 8.25
C MET A 1 4.30 9.12 8.62
N VAL A 2 3.11 9.19 7.99
CA VAL A 2 2.11 10.26 8.26
C VAL A 2 1.79 10.40 9.76
N GLY A 3 1.47 9.30 10.45
CA GLY A 3 1.18 9.37 11.88
C GLY A 3 2.35 9.83 12.75
N ARG A 4 3.60 9.53 12.35
CA ARG A 4 4.81 10.04 13.02
C ARG A 4 4.95 11.55 12.83
N VAL A 5 4.64 12.06 11.64
CA VAL A 5 4.59 13.51 11.40
C VAL A 5 3.53 14.17 12.28
N ILE A 6 2.31 13.62 12.33
CA ILE A 6 1.24 14.18 13.15
C ILE A 6 1.63 14.19 14.63
N ASP A 7 2.18 13.08 15.13
CA ASP A 7 2.65 12.97 16.51
C ASP A 7 3.66 14.07 16.86
N LYS A 8 4.70 14.25 16.03
CA LYS A 8 5.74 15.25 16.25
C LYS A 8 5.27 16.69 16.01
N HIS A 9 4.50 16.92 14.95
CA HIS A 9 4.08 18.25 14.55
C HIS A 9 3.08 18.87 15.53
N TYR A 10 2.20 18.04 16.13
CA TYR A 10 1.21 18.49 17.11
C TYR A 10 1.61 18.18 18.57
N GLY A 11 2.79 17.59 18.81
CA GLY A 11 3.32 17.34 20.15
C GLY A 11 2.51 16.33 20.96
N LEU A 12 2.03 15.25 20.33
CA LEU A 12 1.09 14.31 20.94
C LEU A 12 1.75 13.26 21.86
N ASN A 13 3.04 12.99 21.66
CA ASN A 13 3.84 12.00 22.42
C ASN A 13 3.21 10.60 22.47
N LEU A 14 2.73 10.12 21.33
CA LEU A 14 2.00 8.86 21.22
C LEU A 14 2.93 7.65 21.29
N GLN A 15 2.47 6.60 21.99
CA GLN A 15 3.15 5.32 22.01
C GLN A 15 3.06 4.58 20.66
N ASN A 16 1.92 4.67 19.96
CA ASN A 16 1.71 4.02 18.67
C ASN A 16 1.28 5.04 17.60
N PRO A 17 2.19 5.47 16.71
CA PRO A 17 1.88 6.42 15.63
C PRO A 17 1.10 5.79 14.46
N MET A 18 0.67 4.53 14.52
CA MET A 18 -0.07 3.86 13.44
C MET A 18 -1.59 4.07 13.51
N GLU A 19 -2.14 4.41 14.68
CA GLU A 19 -3.58 4.54 14.92
C GLU A 19 -4.14 5.93 14.55
N ILE A 20 -3.78 6.42 13.36
CA ILE A 20 -4.06 7.78 12.90
C ILE A 20 -5.55 8.15 12.93
N GLN A 21 -6.44 7.15 12.84
CA GLN A 21 -7.90 7.31 12.90
C GLN A 21 -8.44 7.79 14.25
N HIS A 22 -7.59 7.84 15.27
CA HIS A 22 -7.96 8.31 16.60
C HIS A 22 -7.38 9.70 16.92
N PHE A 23 -6.46 10.23 16.11
CA PHE A 23 -5.70 11.44 16.48
C PHE A 23 -6.56 12.71 16.49
N TRP A 24 -7.58 12.79 15.64
CA TRP A 24 -8.54 13.90 15.62
C TRP A 24 -9.32 14.05 16.93
N LYS A 25 -9.44 12.98 17.73
CA LYS A 25 -10.09 13.03 19.05
C LYS A 25 -9.22 13.74 20.10
N ILE A 26 -7.91 13.84 19.86
CA ILE A 26 -6.95 14.46 20.78
C ILE A 26 -6.90 15.97 20.54
N SER A 27 -6.97 16.41 19.29
CA SER A 27 -6.92 17.83 18.93
C SER A 27 -7.77 18.11 17.69
N SER A 28 -8.61 19.14 17.76
CA SER A 28 -9.43 19.61 16.63
C SER A 28 -8.60 20.19 15.47
N LYS A 29 -7.30 20.45 15.69
CA LYS A 29 -6.37 20.88 14.63
C LYS A 29 -5.94 19.73 13.72
N ILE A 30 -6.21 18.49 14.09
CA ILE A 30 -5.83 17.30 13.32
C ILE A 30 -7.05 16.85 12.50
N PRO A 31 -6.90 16.70 11.17
CA PRO A 31 -8.00 16.21 10.34
C PRO A 31 -8.40 14.77 10.71
N CYS A 32 -9.68 14.45 10.53
CA CYS A 32 -10.18 13.09 10.69
C CYS A 32 -9.70 12.23 9.50
N ILE A 33 -8.65 11.43 9.74
CA ILE A 33 -8.03 10.57 8.72
C ILE A 33 -8.40 9.11 8.99
N GLY A 34 -9.02 8.44 8.03
CA GLY A 34 -9.31 7.00 8.11
C GLY A 34 -8.31 6.17 7.31
N PHE A 35 -8.11 4.92 7.72
CA PHE A 35 -7.42 3.89 6.93
C PHE A 35 -8.41 2.76 6.62
N SER A 36 -8.34 2.21 5.40
CA SER A 36 -9.22 1.13 4.97
C SER A 36 -8.55 0.35 3.82
N HIS A 37 -8.72 -0.97 3.83
CA HIS A 37 -8.47 -1.83 2.66
C HIS A 37 -9.67 -1.89 1.70
N ASP A 38 -10.60 -0.93 1.85
CA ASP A 38 -11.90 -0.91 1.22
C ASP A 38 -12.69 -2.20 1.50
N ASP A 39 -12.79 -3.07 0.51
CA ASP A 39 -13.56 -4.30 0.53
C ASP A 39 -12.65 -5.55 0.49
N SER A 40 -11.38 -5.40 0.91
CA SER A 40 -10.35 -6.45 0.99
C SER A 40 -10.19 -7.20 -0.34
N PRO A 41 -9.77 -6.51 -1.41
CA PRO A 41 -9.74 -7.05 -2.77
C PRO A 41 -8.83 -8.27 -2.92
N ASN A 42 -7.83 -8.42 -2.07
CA ASN A 42 -6.92 -9.57 -2.04
C ASN A 42 -7.62 -10.88 -1.67
N LEU A 43 -8.79 -10.83 -1.02
CA LEU A 43 -9.57 -12.01 -0.61
C LEU A 43 -10.73 -12.32 -1.57
N LYS A 44 -10.75 -11.68 -2.75
CA LYS A 44 -11.87 -11.72 -3.67
C LYS A 44 -11.47 -12.13 -5.07
N ARG A 45 -12.44 -12.70 -5.77
CA ARG A 45 -12.40 -12.88 -7.22
C ARG A 45 -12.58 -11.52 -7.92
N PRO A 46 -12.12 -11.36 -9.17
CA PRO A 46 -12.29 -10.11 -9.90
C PRO A 46 -13.75 -9.65 -9.98
N GLY A 47 -14.69 -10.57 -10.17
CA GLY A 47 -16.13 -10.28 -10.23
C GLY A 47 -16.79 -9.96 -8.88
N GLU A 48 -16.09 -10.19 -7.75
CA GLU A 48 -16.59 -9.90 -6.40
C GLU A 48 -16.10 -8.55 -5.86
N ILE A 49 -15.19 -7.89 -6.59
CA ILE A 49 -14.72 -6.54 -6.27
C ILE A 49 -15.90 -5.57 -6.34
N GLN A 50 -16.12 -4.81 -5.27
CA GLN A 50 -17.19 -3.81 -5.24
C GLN A 50 -16.86 -2.65 -6.17
N ILE A 51 -17.58 -2.54 -7.28
CA ILE A 51 -17.40 -1.44 -8.23
C ILE A 51 -17.97 -0.13 -7.67
N ASP A 52 -19.12 -0.15 -7.00
CA ASP A 52 -19.69 1.08 -6.45
C ASP A 52 -18.90 1.58 -5.23
N LYS A 53 -18.30 2.77 -5.36
CA LYS A 53 -17.56 3.44 -4.27
C LYS A 53 -18.38 4.56 -3.62
N SER A 54 -19.70 4.61 -3.80
CA SER A 54 -20.60 5.65 -3.25
C SER A 54 -20.50 5.85 -1.73
N LYS A 55 -20.13 4.83 -0.95
CA LYS A 55 -19.85 4.95 0.49
C LYS A 55 -18.74 5.94 0.84
N TYR A 56 -17.90 6.29 -0.13
CA TYR A 56 -16.85 7.29 -0.01
C TYR A 56 -17.27 8.69 -0.49
N SER A 57 -18.52 8.87 -0.91
CA SER A 57 -19.07 10.17 -1.29
C SER A 57 -18.86 11.20 -0.18
N GLY A 58 -18.37 12.39 -0.56
CA GLY A 58 -18.03 13.46 0.38
C GLY A 58 -16.68 13.32 1.10
N LYS A 59 -15.94 12.22 0.92
CA LYS A 59 -14.59 12.02 1.52
C LYS A 59 -13.48 12.38 0.55
N LYS A 60 -12.33 12.84 1.06
CA LYS A 60 -11.09 12.88 0.29
C LYS A 60 -10.41 11.51 0.34
N ILE A 61 -9.92 11.01 -0.78
CA ILE A 61 -9.28 9.69 -0.89
C ILE A 61 -7.85 9.85 -1.38
N LEU A 62 -6.90 9.49 -0.50
CA LEU A 62 -5.50 9.30 -0.85
C LEU A 62 -5.32 7.81 -1.17
N PHE A 63 -5.25 7.47 -2.45
CA PHE A 63 -5.22 6.08 -2.91
C PHE A 63 -3.78 5.62 -3.09
N LEU A 64 -3.33 4.71 -2.23
CA LEU A 64 -2.01 4.10 -2.31
C LEU A 64 -2.00 3.00 -3.36
N VAL A 65 -1.16 3.16 -4.37
CA VAL A 65 -0.97 2.19 -5.45
C VAL A 65 0.46 1.69 -5.50
N ARG A 66 0.66 0.56 -6.16
CA ARG A 66 1.96 -0.04 -6.44
C ARG A 66 1.83 -0.81 -7.75
N ASP A 67 2.94 -1.05 -8.43
CA ASP A 67 2.97 -1.92 -9.60
C ASP A 67 2.21 -3.24 -9.33
N PRO A 68 1.15 -3.56 -10.10
CA PRO A 68 0.35 -4.77 -9.87
C PRO A 68 1.17 -6.07 -9.83
N ARG A 69 2.30 -6.13 -10.57
CA ARG A 69 3.21 -7.29 -10.57
C ARG A 69 3.92 -7.45 -9.23
N ASP A 70 4.38 -6.34 -8.64
CA ASP A 70 4.99 -6.36 -7.31
C ASP A 70 3.95 -6.59 -6.20
N VAL A 71 2.72 -6.11 -6.38
CA VAL A 71 1.59 -6.41 -5.46
C VAL A 71 1.31 -7.89 -5.44
N LEU A 72 1.25 -8.54 -6.61
CA LEU A 72 1.01 -9.98 -6.73
C LEU A 72 2.07 -10.80 -5.98
N VAL A 73 3.34 -10.49 -6.20
CA VAL A 73 4.47 -11.15 -5.50
C VAL A 73 4.36 -10.92 -3.99
N SER A 74 4.09 -9.68 -3.58
CA SER A 74 3.96 -9.36 -2.16
C SER A 74 2.80 -10.11 -1.52
N TYR A 75 1.69 -10.31 -2.25
CA TYR A 75 0.53 -11.01 -1.73
C TYR A 75 0.75 -12.53 -1.71
N TYR A 76 1.44 -13.11 -2.68
CA TYR A 76 1.84 -14.52 -2.65
C TYR A 76 2.54 -14.89 -1.33
N PHE A 77 3.57 -14.13 -0.93
CA PHE A 77 4.28 -14.40 0.33
C PHE A 77 3.42 -14.17 1.59
N ASP A 78 2.49 -13.20 1.54
CA ASP A 78 1.53 -12.99 2.63
C ASP A 78 0.54 -14.17 2.72
N ALA A 79 0.05 -14.66 1.58
CA ALA A 79 -0.86 -15.80 1.47
C ALA A 79 -0.21 -17.12 1.93
N THR A 80 1.04 -17.38 1.56
CA THR A 80 1.76 -18.63 1.88
C THR A 80 2.32 -18.64 3.29
N HIS A 81 3.03 -17.60 3.73
CA HIS A 81 3.78 -17.64 4.98
C HIS A 81 3.06 -17.00 6.17
N ARG A 82 2.12 -16.07 5.92
CA ARG A 82 1.46 -15.33 7.01
C ARG A 82 0.02 -15.81 7.21
N MET A 83 -0.80 -15.73 6.17
CA MET A 83 -2.19 -16.17 6.20
C MET A 83 -2.32 -17.69 6.15
N LYS A 84 -1.38 -18.39 5.49
CA LYS A 84 -1.39 -19.84 5.27
C LYS A 84 -2.67 -20.31 4.57
N VAL A 85 -3.09 -19.57 3.55
CA VAL A 85 -4.29 -19.85 2.73
C VAL A 85 -3.96 -20.34 1.32
N PHE A 86 -2.68 -20.48 1.00
CA PHE A 86 -2.17 -20.98 -0.27
C PHE A 86 -0.88 -21.77 -0.03
N ASP A 87 -0.72 -22.91 -0.68
CA ASP A 87 0.44 -23.82 -0.54
C ASP A 87 1.11 -24.18 -1.87
N GLY A 88 0.70 -23.53 -2.97
CA GLY A 88 1.30 -23.68 -4.29
C GLY A 88 2.50 -22.75 -4.55
N THR A 89 3.01 -22.83 -5.78
CA THR A 89 4.08 -22.00 -6.32
C THR A 89 3.60 -20.61 -6.72
N ILE A 90 4.54 -19.68 -6.89
CA ILE A 90 4.20 -18.32 -7.36
C ILE A 90 3.66 -18.31 -8.79
N SER A 91 4.10 -19.24 -9.64
CA SER A 91 3.59 -19.46 -10.99
C SER A 91 2.12 -19.90 -10.98
N GLU A 92 1.76 -20.83 -10.09
CA GLU A 92 0.37 -21.24 -9.88
C GLU A 92 -0.49 -20.10 -9.30
N PHE A 93 0.13 -19.16 -8.59
CA PHE A 93 -0.53 -17.98 -8.03
C PHE A 93 -0.99 -16.98 -9.10
N LEU A 94 -0.34 -16.96 -10.27
CA LEU A 94 -0.67 -16.04 -11.38
C LEU A 94 -2.11 -16.17 -11.86
N VAL A 95 -2.63 -17.39 -11.82
CA VAL A 95 -3.94 -17.77 -12.39
C VAL A 95 -4.95 -18.17 -11.31
N GLN A 96 -4.67 -17.87 -10.04
CA GLN A 96 -5.63 -18.12 -8.96
C GLN A 96 -6.90 -17.29 -9.16
N ASP A 97 -8.04 -17.87 -8.80
CA ASP A 97 -9.31 -17.16 -8.85
C ASP A 97 -9.35 -15.95 -7.90
N VAL A 98 -8.62 -16.04 -6.78
CA VAL A 98 -8.66 -15.06 -5.68
C VAL A 98 -7.32 -14.38 -5.51
N GLY A 99 -7.32 -13.05 -5.52
CA GLY A 99 -6.14 -12.22 -5.24
C GLY A 99 -5.03 -12.28 -6.29
N SER A 100 -5.30 -12.86 -7.45
CA SER A 100 -4.39 -12.85 -8.61
C SER A 100 -4.30 -11.48 -9.26
N ILE A 101 -3.55 -11.39 -10.36
CA ILE A 101 -3.38 -10.17 -11.13
C ILE A 101 -4.71 -9.56 -11.56
N ASP A 102 -5.70 -10.40 -11.91
CA ASP A 102 -7.01 -9.95 -12.35
C ASP A 102 -7.79 -9.28 -11.21
N SER A 103 -7.67 -9.77 -9.96
CA SER A 103 -8.30 -9.13 -8.79
C SER A 103 -7.68 -7.77 -8.48
N ILE A 104 -6.36 -7.65 -8.63
CA ILE A 104 -5.64 -6.38 -8.44
C ILE A 104 -6.07 -5.35 -9.49
N ILE A 105 -6.11 -5.75 -10.77
CA ILE A 105 -6.57 -4.91 -11.87
C ILE A 105 -8.03 -4.49 -11.67
N ALA A 106 -8.91 -5.42 -11.33
CA ALA A 106 -10.32 -5.12 -11.08
C ALA A 106 -10.50 -4.10 -9.94
N PHE A 107 -9.73 -4.21 -8.87
CA PHE A 107 -9.75 -3.23 -7.78
C PHE A 107 -9.26 -1.84 -8.20
N TYR A 108 -8.17 -1.78 -8.97
CA TYR A 108 -7.63 -0.52 -9.47
C TYR A 108 -8.63 0.15 -10.40
N ASN A 109 -9.18 -0.59 -11.36
CA ASN A 109 -10.19 -0.10 -12.29
C ASN A 109 -11.47 0.36 -11.58
N ALA A 110 -11.92 -0.36 -10.55
CA ALA A 110 -13.06 0.06 -9.75
C ALA A 110 -12.83 1.44 -9.11
N TRP A 111 -11.63 1.72 -8.60
CA TRP A 111 -11.29 3.04 -8.08
C TRP A 111 -11.13 4.10 -9.17
N ALA A 112 -10.45 3.78 -10.28
CA ALA A 112 -10.32 4.71 -11.41
C ALA A 112 -11.68 5.18 -11.92
N HIS A 113 -12.64 4.26 -12.12
CA HIS A 113 -13.99 4.59 -12.59
C HIS A 113 -14.83 5.41 -11.60
N ASN A 114 -14.51 5.37 -10.31
CA ASN A 114 -15.27 6.06 -9.27
C ASN A 114 -14.56 7.28 -8.68
N ARG A 115 -13.35 7.62 -9.16
CA ARG A 115 -12.52 8.70 -8.63
C ARG A 115 -13.24 10.07 -8.60
N ASP A 116 -14.14 10.31 -9.55
CA ASP A 116 -14.87 11.58 -9.66
C ASP A 116 -16.13 11.62 -8.76
N ARG A 117 -16.45 10.52 -8.07
CA ARG A 117 -17.59 10.44 -7.13
C ARG A 117 -17.24 10.81 -5.69
N VAL A 118 -15.96 11.01 -5.39
CA VAL A 118 -15.46 11.40 -4.06
C VAL A 118 -15.13 12.88 -4.02
N LYS A 119 -14.97 13.48 -2.84
CA LYS A 119 -14.73 14.93 -2.69
C LYS A 119 -13.41 15.38 -3.32
N ALA A 120 -12.39 14.52 -3.24
CA ALA A 120 -11.12 14.69 -3.92
C ALA A 120 -10.44 13.32 -3.99
N PHE A 121 -9.67 13.07 -5.05
CA PHE A 121 -8.95 11.82 -5.25
C PHE A 121 -7.50 12.12 -5.62
N GLN A 122 -6.55 11.51 -4.92
CA GLN A 122 -5.12 11.66 -5.19
C GLN A 122 -4.45 10.30 -5.12
N ILE A 123 -3.69 9.97 -6.17
CA ILE A 123 -2.79 8.81 -6.14
C ILE A 123 -1.53 9.15 -5.34
N LEU A 124 -1.09 8.19 -4.51
CA LEU A 124 0.25 8.11 -3.99
C LEU A 124 0.82 6.75 -4.40
N SER A 125 1.88 6.71 -5.21
CA SER A 125 2.48 5.45 -5.62
C SER A 125 3.59 5.01 -4.65
N TYR A 126 3.70 3.70 -4.42
CA TYR A 126 4.81 3.10 -3.70
C TYR A 126 6.15 3.44 -4.35
N GLU A 127 6.17 3.52 -5.69
CA GLU A 127 7.35 3.87 -6.46
C GLU A 127 7.82 5.30 -6.15
N HIS A 128 6.90 6.28 -6.07
CA HIS A 128 7.22 7.64 -5.65
C HIS A 128 7.70 7.67 -4.19
N MET A 129 7.04 6.90 -3.30
CA MET A 129 7.46 6.79 -1.89
C MET A 129 8.88 6.24 -1.74
N HIS A 130 9.34 5.39 -2.66
CA HIS A 130 10.68 4.82 -2.61
C HIS A 130 11.72 5.72 -3.31
N GLN A 131 11.36 6.35 -4.44
CA GLN A 131 12.28 7.21 -5.20
C GLN A 131 12.49 8.58 -4.53
N ALA A 132 11.43 9.17 -3.98
CA ALA A 132 11.49 10.47 -3.32
C ALA A 132 10.62 10.48 -2.05
N PRO A 133 11.00 9.76 -0.97
CA PRO A 133 10.17 9.56 0.22
C PRO A 133 9.65 10.86 0.85
N LYS A 134 10.50 11.89 0.92
CA LYS A 134 10.14 13.19 1.52
C LYS A 134 9.11 13.95 0.68
N SER A 135 9.27 13.93 -0.64
CA SER A 135 8.33 14.52 -1.60
C SER A 135 6.98 13.80 -1.56
N ALA A 136 7.00 12.47 -1.56
CA ALA A 136 5.81 11.64 -1.43
C ALA A 136 5.07 11.90 -0.11
N LEU A 137 5.81 12.00 1.00
CA LEU A 137 5.24 12.34 2.31
C LEU A 137 4.62 13.74 2.31
N ARG A 138 5.27 14.74 1.71
CA ARG A 138 4.70 16.09 1.54
C ARG A 138 3.37 16.05 0.80
N THR A 139 3.35 15.38 -0.35
CA THR A 139 2.17 15.22 -1.19
C THR A 139 1.00 14.64 -0.40
N ALA A 140 1.26 13.60 0.40
CA ALA A 140 0.26 13.00 1.27
C ALA A 140 -0.27 13.99 2.33
N LEU A 141 0.62 14.70 3.02
CA LEU A 141 0.25 15.64 4.08
C LEU A 141 -0.57 16.82 3.55
N ASP A 142 -0.15 17.41 2.43
CA ASP A 142 -0.84 18.52 1.79
C ASP A 142 -2.26 18.11 1.36
N PHE A 143 -2.40 16.92 0.77
CA PHE A 143 -3.70 16.39 0.38
C PHE A 143 -4.63 16.16 1.59
N LEU A 144 -4.06 15.66 2.69
CA LEU A 144 -4.74 15.45 3.97
C LEU A 144 -5.04 16.76 4.72
N GLY A 145 -4.51 17.91 4.26
CA GLY A 145 -4.71 19.22 4.87
C GLY A 145 -3.82 19.49 6.08
N ILE A 146 -2.70 18.78 6.20
CA ILE A 146 -1.69 18.99 7.25
C ILE A 146 -0.62 19.91 6.67
N GLN A 147 -0.61 21.17 7.10
CA GLN A 147 0.26 22.22 6.56
C GLN A 147 1.25 22.73 7.61
N GLY A 148 2.30 23.43 7.15
CA GLY A 148 3.28 24.06 8.04
C GLY A 148 4.20 23.08 8.76
N VAL A 149 4.35 21.86 8.24
CA VAL A 149 5.25 20.85 8.83
C VAL A 149 6.71 21.25 8.59
N PRO A 150 7.53 21.42 9.66
CA PRO A 150 8.95 21.72 9.53
C PRO A 150 9.74 20.63 8.78
N GLU A 151 10.74 21.03 7.98
CA GLU A 151 11.60 20.10 7.23
C GLU A 151 12.20 19.00 8.10
N MET A 152 12.66 19.36 9.29
CA MET A 152 13.30 18.43 10.24
C MET A 152 12.35 17.29 10.67
N ILE A 153 11.06 17.57 10.84
CA ILE A 153 10.06 16.53 11.18
C ILE A 153 9.88 15.55 10.03
N LEU A 154 9.98 16.06 8.79
CA LEU A 154 9.85 15.23 7.61
C LEU A 154 11.08 14.36 7.40
N ASP A 155 12.29 14.91 7.61
CA ASP A 155 13.52 14.13 7.59
C ASP A 155 13.50 13.01 8.64
N GLU A 156 13.03 13.31 9.86
CA GLU A 156 12.87 12.31 10.91
C GLU A 156 11.85 11.25 10.48
N ALA A 157 10.69 11.65 9.98
CA ALA A 157 9.63 10.73 9.59
C ALA A 157 10.02 9.84 8.41
N THR A 158 10.77 10.36 7.43
CA THR A 158 11.28 9.55 6.31
C THR A 158 12.39 8.61 6.76
N SER A 159 13.29 9.06 7.64
CA SER A 159 14.33 8.21 8.22
C SER A 159 13.73 7.06 9.03
N PHE A 160 12.71 7.37 9.84
CA PHE A 160 11.94 6.37 10.59
C PHE A 160 11.22 5.39 9.66
N GLY A 161 10.68 5.88 8.54
CA GLY A 161 9.98 5.08 7.53
C GLY A 161 10.89 4.33 6.55
N SER A 162 12.21 4.42 6.67
CA SER A 162 13.15 3.70 5.81
C SER A 162 12.99 2.19 5.94
N PHE A 163 13.26 1.46 4.86
CA PHE A 163 13.14 0.00 4.84
C PHE A 163 13.99 -0.66 5.93
N GLU A 164 15.25 -0.25 6.07
CA GLU A 164 16.19 -0.78 7.05
C GLU A 164 15.70 -0.55 8.47
N ASN A 165 15.16 0.65 8.75
CA ASN A 165 14.64 0.96 10.07
C ASN A 165 13.34 0.20 10.37
N LEU A 166 12.39 0.17 9.43
CA LEU A 166 11.15 -0.58 9.61
C LEU A 166 11.42 -2.08 9.79
N ARG A 167 12.38 -2.65 9.07
CA ARG A 167 12.82 -4.05 9.25
C ARG A 167 13.38 -4.29 10.65
N LYS A 168 14.23 -3.38 11.15
CA LYS A 168 14.77 -3.46 12.53
C LYS A 168 13.65 -3.40 13.57
N ILE A 169 12.70 -2.49 13.42
CA ILE A 169 11.55 -2.37 14.34
C ILE A 169 10.69 -3.64 14.28
N GLU A 170 10.45 -4.19 13.09
CA GLU A 170 9.70 -5.44 12.90
C GLU A 170 10.38 -6.63 13.59
N MET A 171 11.69 -6.79 13.40
CA MET A 171 12.49 -7.84 14.04
C MET A 171 12.50 -7.74 15.56
N ALA A 172 12.47 -6.51 16.10
CA ALA A 172 12.43 -6.26 17.53
C ALA A 172 11.02 -6.35 18.15
N ASP A 173 9.98 -6.67 17.35
CA ASP A 173 8.57 -6.61 17.76
C ASP A 173 8.16 -5.24 18.38
N ALA A 174 8.87 -4.18 18.01
CA ALA A 174 8.74 -2.87 18.65
C ALA A 174 7.52 -2.07 18.13
N PHE A 175 6.81 -2.59 17.11
CA PHE A 175 5.51 -2.04 16.70
C PHE A 175 4.39 -2.39 17.68
N GLY A 176 4.52 -3.47 18.46
CA GLY A 176 3.49 -3.91 19.40
C GLY A 176 2.13 -4.22 18.75
N HIS A 177 2.10 -4.46 17.45
CA HIS A 177 0.88 -4.67 16.67
C HIS A 177 0.98 -6.00 15.90
N GLU A 178 -0.01 -6.88 16.07
CA GLU A 178 -0.01 -8.25 15.51
C GLU A 178 0.24 -8.31 13.99
N ARG A 179 -0.38 -7.39 13.23
CA ARG A 179 -0.14 -7.23 11.78
C ARG A 179 1.33 -7.04 11.37
N MET A 180 2.18 -6.55 12.26
CA MET A 180 3.61 -6.31 12.01
C MET A 180 4.50 -7.41 12.62
N ARG A 181 3.94 -8.45 13.24
CA ARG A 181 4.74 -9.58 13.73
C ARG A 181 4.99 -10.58 12.59
N PRO A 182 6.23 -11.07 12.38
CA PRO A 182 6.47 -12.21 11.51
C PRO A 182 5.86 -13.47 12.13
N THR A 183 5.36 -14.39 11.30
CA THR A 183 4.90 -15.71 11.75
C THR A 183 6.05 -16.67 12.03
N ASP A 184 7.21 -16.42 11.42
CA ASP A 184 8.45 -17.19 11.61
C ASP A 184 9.68 -16.27 11.46
N GLN A 185 10.34 -15.95 12.59
CA GLN A 185 11.50 -15.05 12.59
C GLN A 185 12.71 -15.58 11.79
N SER A 186 12.79 -16.90 11.57
CA SER A 186 13.87 -17.53 10.81
C SER A 186 13.64 -17.49 9.30
N ASN A 187 12.40 -17.24 8.86
CA ASN A 187 12.03 -17.13 7.46
C ASN A 187 11.84 -15.65 7.06
N PRO A 188 12.76 -15.05 6.27
CA PRO A 188 12.62 -13.66 5.82
C PRO A 188 11.33 -13.35 5.08
N ASP A 189 10.73 -14.35 4.41
CA ASP A 189 9.49 -14.21 3.65
C ASP A 189 8.22 -14.20 4.52
N SER A 190 8.35 -14.51 5.81
CA SER A 190 7.25 -14.38 6.78
C SER A 190 7.05 -12.95 7.28
N PHE A 191 8.01 -12.05 7.00
CA PHE A 191 7.99 -10.65 7.44
C PHE A 191 7.13 -9.78 6.50
N LYS A 192 6.47 -8.77 7.06
CA LYS A 192 5.75 -7.75 6.30
C LYS A 192 6.71 -6.83 5.56
N VAL A 193 7.83 -6.45 6.20
CA VAL A 193 8.88 -5.62 5.60
C VAL A 193 9.92 -6.53 4.95
N ARG A 194 9.53 -7.22 3.87
CA ARG A 194 10.32 -8.31 3.28
C ARG A 194 11.54 -7.85 2.48
N ARG A 195 11.32 -7.09 1.40
CA ARG A 195 12.40 -6.66 0.46
C ARG A 195 12.48 -5.16 0.21
N GLY A 196 11.36 -4.45 0.28
CA GLY A 196 11.33 -3.00 0.04
C GLY A 196 11.72 -2.57 -1.38
N LYS A 197 11.75 -3.47 -2.36
CA LYS A 197 12.27 -3.22 -3.71
C LYS A 197 11.14 -2.88 -4.70
N ILE A 198 11.38 -1.91 -5.59
CA ILE A 198 10.56 -1.66 -6.81
C ILE A 198 11.01 -2.60 -7.92
N GLY A 199 10.07 -3.17 -8.68
CA GLY A 199 10.36 -4.09 -9.77
C GLY A 199 10.98 -5.38 -9.26
N GLY A 200 10.58 -5.83 -8.07
CA GLY A 200 11.07 -7.07 -7.47
C GLY A 200 10.51 -8.31 -8.15
N TYR A 201 9.40 -8.19 -8.88
CA TYR A 201 8.74 -9.29 -9.60
C TYR A 201 9.64 -10.00 -10.62
N VAL A 202 10.62 -9.32 -11.20
CA VAL A 202 11.57 -9.92 -12.17
C VAL A 202 12.48 -10.97 -11.54
N ASP A 203 12.59 -10.98 -10.21
CA ASP A 203 13.38 -11.98 -9.49
C ASP A 203 12.58 -13.28 -9.24
N TYR A 204 11.29 -13.31 -9.59
CA TYR A 204 10.37 -14.42 -9.30
C TYR A 204 9.73 -15.06 -10.52
N PHE A 205 9.60 -14.31 -11.60
CA PHE A 205 8.91 -14.75 -12.81
C PHE A 205 9.90 -14.88 -13.97
N ASP A 206 9.69 -15.90 -14.79
CA ASP A 206 10.41 -16.03 -16.04
C ASP A 206 9.91 -15.04 -17.11
N ARG A 207 10.50 -15.11 -18.31
CA ARG A 207 10.14 -14.16 -19.39
C ARG A 207 8.71 -14.32 -19.88
N ASP A 208 8.21 -15.55 -19.94
CA ASP A 208 6.88 -15.84 -20.48
C ASP A 208 5.81 -15.43 -19.47
N GLU A 209 6.05 -15.67 -18.18
CA GLU A 209 5.21 -15.20 -17.08
C GLU A 209 5.17 -13.66 -16.98
N ILE A 210 6.32 -12.99 -17.16
CA ILE A 210 6.36 -11.52 -17.22
C ILE A 210 5.59 -11.01 -18.44
N ALA A 211 5.75 -11.64 -19.61
CA ALA A 211 5.02 -11.25 -20.81
C ALA A 211 3.51 -11.41 -20.63
N TYR A 212 3.07 -12.51 -20.00
CA TYR A 212 1.67 -12.73 -19.63
C TYR A 212 1.13 -11.62 -18.71
N LEU A 213 1.88 -11.25 -17.66
CA LEU A 213 1.50 -10.17 -16.75
C LEU A 213 1.45 -8.81 -17.44
N ASP A 214 2.43 -8.52 -18.31
CA ASP A 214 2.49 -7.29 -19.08
C ASP A 214 1.30 -7.18 -20.05
N GLU A 215 0.94 -8.27 -20.74
CA GLU A 215 -0.22 -8.33 -21.61
C GLU A 215 -1.54 -8.11 -20.84
N LYS A 216 -1.69 -8.75 -19.68
CA LYS A 216 -2.85 -8.54 -18.79
C LYS A 216 -3.00 -7.07 -18.40
N ILE A 217 -1.91 -6.43 -17.99
CA ILE A 217 -1.90 -5.01 -17.64
C ILE A 217 -2.25 -4.15 -18.84
N ALA A 218 -1.57 -4.35 -19.98
CA ALA A 218 -1.78 -3.57 -21.20
C ALA A 218 -3.23 -3.62 -21.69
N ASN A 219 -3.86 -4.80 -21.63
CA ASN A 219 -5.20 -5.01 -22.15
C ASN A 219 -6.32 -4.63 -21.17
N SER A 220 -6.07 -4.68 -19.85
CA SER A 220 -7.14 -4.64 -18.85
C SER A 220 -7.01 -3.53 -17.82
N LEU A 221 -5.82 -2.97 -17.56
CA LEU A 221 -5.65 -1.93 -16.56
C LEU A 221 -6.08 -0.57 -17.10
N ASP A 222 -6.93 0.14 -16.35
CA ASP A 222 -7.44 1.46 -16.71
C ASP A 222 -6.28 2.43 -17.05
N PRO A 223 -6.38 3.20 -18.16
CA PRO A 223 -5.34 4.16 -18.57
C PRO A 223 -4.96 5.19 -17.51
N TYR A 224 -5.80 5.42 -16.50
CA TYR A 224 -5.46 6.23 -15.34
C TYR A 224 -4.21 5.73 -14.60
N PHE A 225 -3.87 4.45 -14.76
CA PHE A 225 -2.64 3.84 -14.24
C PHE A 225 -1.61 3.53 -15.35
N GLU A 226 -1.56 4.34 -16.41
CA GLU A 226 -0.62 4.18 -17.54
C GLU A 226 0.85 4.08 -17.12
N ILE A 227 1.22 4.59 -15.94
CA ILE A 227 2.57 4.44 -15.38
C ILE A 227 3.02 2.98 -15.21
N TYR A 228 2.08 2.04 -15.14
CA TYR A 228 2.36 0.61 -15.02
C TYR A 228 2.31 -0.13 -16.35
N HIS A 229 1.78 0.50 -17.40
CA HIS A 229 1.87 -0.02 -18.76
C HIS A 229 3.33 0.08 -19.21
N ARG A 230 3.92 -1.03 -19.66
CA ARG A 230 5.24 -0.93 -20.30
C ARG A 230 5.08 -0.16 -21.60
N LYS A 231 5.97 0.81 -21.83
CA LYS A 231 6.13 1.38 -23.17
C LYS A 231 6.73 0.28 -24.04
N ALA A 232 6.03 -0.05 -25.12
CA ALA A 232 6.52 -0.94 -26.17
C ALA A 232 7.84 -0.41 -26.76
#